data_AF-X8JSP7-F1
#
_entry.id   AF-X8JSP7-F1
#
_cell.length_a   1.000
_cell.length_b   1.000
_cell.length_c   1.000
_cell.angle_alpha   90.00
_cell.angle_beta   90.00
_cell.angle_gamma   90.00
#
_symmetry.space_group_name_H-M   'P 1'
#
loop_
_entity.id
_entity.type
_entity.pdbx_description
1 polymer ?
#
loop_
_entity_poly.entity_id
_entity_poly.type
_entity_poly.pdbx_seq_one_letter_code
_entity_poly.pdbx_strand_id
1 'polypeptide(L)'
;MFKGIPTEVLLQIIQNIIWVLRKCERTSRLELTKGKFQPGIAGASKSYHEMYLLEWCRYLTLFEVKDWKYAVERGFAPHVRILTLQEGALPSHAAVKANLDFSGYKLIHTLTLNCHKDVGCSSLNKGQWSYKKIVPELPKDLKSLVILNAHGPDLQIIQKATKQCKGLESLTLGRCTKFNQPDCCEFWKNFPNDHDSYFSGKGVDGYANALGTELQGLPHLKSIFVNVYLTDTKYLNETNSAPTSSVQAPQSPAPSTTDLVTATTKRSSNDQAQTPIQAPLDSNSAQPKHREVKSKDQKDTEEAEENAAGILFDCHPALQSVGFISYWSKEHLGWSVQERKQDNKPKSPNTKEELDGIQNVNISQSI
;
A
#
# COMPACT_ATOMS: atom_id res chain seq x y z
N MET A 1 -3.14 -23.20 42.89
CA MET A 1 -3.77 -22.28 41.91
C MET A 1 -2.73 -21.86 40.89
N PHE A 2 -2.84 -22.31 39.64
CA PHE A 2 -2.00 -21.76 38.56
C PHE A 2 -2.47 -20.32 38.30
N LYS A 3 -1.56 -19.35 38.39
CA LYS A 3 -1.85 -18.01 37.87
C LYS A 3 -2.07 -18.16 36.37
N GLY A 4 -3.26 -17.80 35.91
CA GLY A 4 -3.57 -17.80 34.48
C GLY A 4 -2.58 -16.89 33.72
N ILE A 5 -2.32 -17.24 32.46
CA ILE A 5 -1.53 -16.38 31.57
C ILE A 5 -2.30 -15.05 31.41
N PRO A 6 -1.65 -13.87 31.54
CA PRO A 6 -2.30 -12.59 31.32
C PRO A 6 -2.94 -12.49 29.92
N THR A 7 -4.10 -11.87 29.84
CA THR A 7 -4.86 -11.70 28.58
C THR A 7 -4.03 -11.04 27.48
N GLU A 8 -3.18 -10.09 27.83
CA GLU A 8 -2.30 -9.38 26.92
C GLU A 8 -1.28 -10.32 26.27
N VAL A 9 -0.72 -11.25 27.06
CA VAL A 9 0.22 -12.27 26.56
C VAL A 9 -0.51 -13.24 25.64
N LEU A 10 -1.75 -13.62 25.97
CA LEU A 10 -2.57 -14.46 25.10
C LEU A 10 -2.91 -13.77 23.77
N LEU A 11 -3.20 -12.46 23.77
CA LEU A 11 -3.41 -11.69 22.54
C LEU A 11 -2.15 -11.64 21.68
N GLN A 12 -0.98 -11.43 22.28
CA GLN A 12 0.29 -11.46 21.56
C GLN A 12 0.55 -12.84 20.95
N ILE A 13 0.31 -13.91 21.69
CA ILE A 13 0.42 -15.29 21.20
C ILE A 13 -0.53 -15.51 20.03
N ILE A 14 -1.81 -15.12 20.17
CA ILE A 14 -2.81 -15.25 19.11
C ILE A 14 -2.40 -14.45 17.87
N GLN A 15 -1.94 -13.21 18.01
CA GLN A 15 -1.45 -12.39 16.89
C GLN A 15 -0.33 -13.06 16.10
N ASN A 16 0.64 -13.65 16.82
CA ASN A 16 1.79 -14.32 16.21
C ASN A 16 1.45 -15.70 15.62
N ILE A 17 0.38 -16.36 16.09
CA ILE A 17 -0.04 -17.70 15.63
C ILE A 17 -1.09 -17.63 14.52
N ILE A 18 -1.94 -16.61 14.50
CA ILE A 18 -3.00 -16.45 13.48
C ILE A 18 -2.41 -16.33 12.09
N TRP A 19 -1.26 -15.68 11.95
CA TRP A 19 -0.64 -15.42 10.67
C TRP A 19 0.74 -16.07 10.57
N VAL A 20 0.91 -16.92 9.57
CA VAL A 20 2.17 -17.52 9.19
C VAL A 20 2.58 -16.94 7.85
N LEU A 21 3.78 -16.38 7.79
CA LEU A 21 4.42 -16.03 6.53
C LEU A 21 4.61 -17.31 5.71
N ARG A 22 3.86 -17.44 4.62
CA ARG A 22 4.00 -18.52 3.65
C ARG A 22 4.44 -17.92 2.34
N LYS A 23 5.42 -18.56 1.70
CA LYS A 23 5.76 -18.22 0.32
C LYS A 23 4.61 -18.68 -0.57
N CYS A 24 3.89 -17.74 -1.17
CA CYS A 24 2.84 -18.04 -2.13
C CYS A 24 3.46 -18.62 -3.39
N GLU A 25 3.01 -19.80 -3.78
CA GLU A 25 3.61 -20.56 -4.89
C GLU A 25 3.42 -19.86 -6.24
N ARG A 26 2.33 -19.08 -6.40
CA ARG A 26 2.04 -18.34 -7.64
C ARG A 26 2.88 -17.07 -7.77
N THR A 27 3.10 -16.37 -6.67
CA THR A 27 3.76 -15.05 -6.67
C THR A 27 5.22 -15.10 -6.25
N SER A 28 5.66 -16.22 -5.66
CA SER A 28 6.95 -16.38 -4.96
C SER A 28 7.18 -15.38 -3.82
N ARG A 29 6.15 -14.64 -3.40
CA ARG A 29 6.20 -13.63 -2.32
C ARG A 29 5.84 -14.25 -0.99
N LEU A 30 6.34 -13.67 0.09
CA LEU A 30 5.90 -14.01 1.44
C LEU A 30 4.53 -13.35 1.68
N GLU A 31 3.50 -14.17 1.86
CA GLU A 31 2.15 -13.73 2.17
C GLU A 31 1.79 -14.20 3.58
N LEU A 32 1.07 -13.36 4.33
CA LEU A 32 0.49 -13.78 5.60
C LEU A 32 -0.65 -14.76 5.30
N THR A 33 -0.44 -16.03 5.61
CA THR A 33 -1.45 -17.07 5.51
C THR A 33 -1.94 -17.45 6.89
N LYS A 34 -3.18 -17.93 6.99
CA LYS A 34 -3.74 -18.32 8.28
C LYS A 34 -2.96 -19.53 8.84
N GLY A 35 -2.45 -19.40 10.06
CA GLY A 35 -1.73 -20.48 10.75
C GLY A 35 -2.62 -21.71 10.98
N LYS A 36 -2.01 -22.90 11.07
CA LYS A 36 -2.73 -24.18 11.19
C LYS A 36 -3.52 -24.35 12.50
N PHE A 37 -3.29 -23.49 13.50
CA PHE A 37 -3.81 -23.65 14.87
C PHE A 37 -5.17 -22.99 15.12
N GLN A 38 -5.81 -22.39 14.10
CA GLN A 38 -7.04 -21.62 14.29
C GLN A 38 -8.22 -22.43 14.85
N PRO A 39 -8.53 -23.65 14.37
CA PRO A 39 -9.62 -24.44 14.94
C PRO A 39 -9.37 -24.79 16.41
N GLY A 40 -8.10 -25.03 16.77
CA GLY A 40 -7.71 -25.34 18.15
C GLY A 40 -7.90 -24.14 19.09
N ILE A 41 -7.45 -22.95 18.69
CA ILE A 41 -7.62 -21.72 19.50
C ILE A 41 -9.09 -21.34 19.58
N ALA A 42 -9.79 -21.32 18.44
CA ALA A 42 -11.20 -20.95 18.38
C ALA A 42 -12.12 -21.95 19.09
N GLY A 43 -11.69 -23.21 19.23
CA GLY A 43 -12.43 -24.28 19.91
C GLY A 43 -12.03 -24.51 21.37
N ALA A 44 -10.94 -23.90 21.86
CA ALA A 44 -10.40 -24.17 23.19
C ALA A 44 -11.30 -23.65 24.32
N SER A 45 -11.87 -22.45 24.16
CA SER A 45 -12.86 -21.89 25.07
C SER A 45 -13.61 -20.73 24.41
N LYS A 46 -14.75 -20.32 24.99
CA LYS A 46 -15.49 -19.15 24.54
C LYS A 46 -14.63 -17.87 24.56
N SER A 47 -13.82 -17.68 25.59
CA SER A 47 -12.94 -16.51 25.70
C SER A 47 -11.85 -16.51 24.63
N TYR A 48 -11.23 -17.66 24.35
CA TYR A 48 -10.24 -17.78 23.28
C TYR A 48 -10.86 -17.59 21.91
N HIS A 49 -12.08 -18.09 21.71
CA HIS A 49 -12.85 -17.87 20.50
C HIS A 49 -13.08 -16.38 20.23
N GLU A 50 -13.55 -15.65 21.24
CA GLU A 50 -13.79 -14.20 21.14
C GLU A 50 -12.49 -13.44 20.86
N MET A 51 -11.40 -13.72 21.59
CA MET A 51 -10.09 -13.11 21.35
C MET A 51 -9.56 -13.41 19.94
N TYR A 52 -9.71 -14.64 19.48
CA TYR A 52 -9.35 -15.05 18.13
C TYR A 52 -10.15 -14.29 17.09
N LEU A 53 -11.48 -14.17 17.23
CA LEU A 53 -12.32 -13.42 16.30
C LEU A 53 -11.95 -11.94 16.26
N LEU A 54 -11.68 -11.33 17.42
CA LEU A 54 -11.24 -9.93 17.51
C LEU A 54 -9.93 -9.68 16.77
N GLU A 55 -8.95 -10.57 16.91
CA GLU A 55 -7.67 -10.46 16.19
C GLU A 55 -7.82 -10.79 14.70
N TRP A 56 -8.65 -11.78 14.39
CA TRP A 56 -8.93 -12.20 13.02
C TRP A 56 -9.59 -11.09 12.19
N CYS A 57 -10.54 -10.35 12.78
CA CYS A 57 -11.27 -9.29 12.08
C CYS A 57 -10.51 -7.96 11.97
N ARG A 58 -9.29 -7.84 12.51
CA ARG A 58 -8.45 -6.64 12.32
C ARG A 58 -8.16 -6.34 10.85
N TYR A 59 -8.12 -7.37 10.02
CA TYR A 59 -7.93 -7.30 8.58
C TYR A 59 -9.19 -7.84 7.91
N LEU A 60 -9.96 -6.95 7.29
CA LEU A 60 -11.23 -7.32 6.69
C LEU A 60 -11.22 -6.97 5.20
N THR A 61 -11.60 -7.93 4.38
CA THR A 61 -11.83 -7.72 2.95
C THR A 61 -13.31 -7.94 2.66
N LEU A 62 -13.97 -6.93 2.09
CA LEU A 62 -15.35 -6.99 1.65
C LEU A 62 -15.37 -7.17 0.13
N PHE A 63 -16.15 -8.15 -0.35
CA PHE A 63 -16.25 -8.49 -1.76
C PHE A 63 -17.52 -7.92 -2.39
N GLU A 64 -18.60 -7.85 -1.63
CA GLU A 64 -19.92 -7.38 -2.06
C GLU A 64 -20.52 -6.36 -1.09
N VAL A 65 -21.49 -5.56 -1.57
CA VAL A 65 -22.20 -4.56 -0.75
C VAL A 65 -22.85 -5.20 0.49
N LYS A 66 -23.35 -6.44 0.39
CA LYS A 66 -23.99 -7.15 1.52
C LYS A 66 -23.02 -7.46 2.67
N ASP A 67 -21.71 -7.53 2.39
CA ASP A 67 -20.70 -7.86 3.39
C ASP A 67 -20.54 -6.75 4.44
N TRP A 68 -20.88 -5.51 4.07
CA TRP A 68 -20.93 -4.36 5.00
C TRP A 68 -21.90 -4.59 6.13
N LYS A 69 -23.15 -4.87 5.78
CA LYS A 69 -24.22 -5.12 6.75
C LYS A 69 -23.85 -6.29 7.64
N TYR A 70 -23.33 -7.37 7.05
CA TYR A 70 -22.87 -8.53 7.79
C TYR A 70 -21.75 -8.19 8.80
N ALA A 71 -20.75 -7.41 8.39
CA ALA A 71 -19.65 -7.01 9.27
C ALA A 71 -20.11 -6.16 10.47
N VAL A 72 -21.11 -5.29 10.26
CA VAL A 72 -21.71 -4.48 11.33
C VAL A 72 -22.58 -5.33 12.25
N GLU A 73 -23.50 -6.13 11.71
CA GLU A 73 -24.42 -6.98 12.48
C GLU A 73 -23.70 -8.03 13.34
N ARG A 74 -22.55 -8.51 12.87
CA ARG A 74 -21.71 -9.45 13.62
C ARG A 74 -20.73 -8.77 14.57
N GLY A 75 -20.74 -7.44 14.65
CA GLY A 75 -19.89 -6.69 15.57
C GLY A 75 -18.40 -6.71 15.20
N PHE A 76 -18.05 -6.98 13.94
CA PHE A 76 -16.65 -6.97 13.49
C PHE A 76 -16.13 -5.55 13.26
N ALA A 77 -16.98 -4.67 12.72
CA ALA A 77 -16.62 -3.32 12.29
C ALA A 77 -15.79 -2.51 13.33
N PRO A 78 -16.13 -2.50 14.64
CA PRO A 78 -15.38 -1.73 15.64
C PRO A 78 -13.93 -2.17 15.84
N HIS A 79 -13.56 -3.37 15.39
CA HIS A 79 -12.25 -3.97 15.61
C HIS A 79 -11.36 -3.96 14.36
N VAL A 80 -11.93 -3.61 13.21
CA VAL A 80 -11.20 -3.54 11.94
C VAL A 80 -10.19 -2.39 11.97
N ARG A 81 -8.96 -2.69 11.55
CA ARG A 81 -7.86 -1.72 11.43
C ARG A 81 -7.43 -1.51 9.99
N ILE A 82 -7.48 -2.58 9.21
CA ILE A 82 -7.21 -2.59 7.78
C ILE A 82 -8.46 -3.10 7.06
N LEU A 83 -9.04 -2.24 6.24
CA LEU A 83 -10.22 -2.57 5.45
C LEU A 83 -9.88 -2.53 3.97
N THR A 84 -10.17 -3.61 3.26
CA THR A 84 -10.07 -3.69 1.80
C THR A 84 -11.45 -3.86 1.19
N LEU A 85 -11.80 -2.98 0.27
CA LEU A 85 -13.06 -3.00 -0.45
C LEU A 85 -12.78 -3.39 -1.90
N GLN A 86 -13.26 -4.56 -2.30
CA GLN A 86 -13.22 -4.96 -3.70
C GLN A 86 -14.26 -4.21 -4.52
N GLU A 87 -14.13 -4.26 -5.84
CA GLU A 87 -15.01 -3.52 -6.75
C GLU A 87 -16.50 -3.83 -6.58
N GLY A 88 -16.87 -5.03 -6.14
CA GLY A 88 -18.26 -5.41 -5.85
C GLY A 88 -18.78 -4.87 -4.51
N ALA A 89 -17.90 -4.44 -3.61
CA ALA A 89 -18.24 -3.87 -2.31
C ALA A 89 -18.38 -2.34 -2.34
N LEU A 90 -18.00 -1.70 -3.43
CA LEU A 90 -18.22 -0.27 -3.66
C LEU A 90 -19.57 -0.08 -4.39
N PRO A 91 -20.59 0.48 -3.71
CA PRO A 91 -21.89 0.72 -4.33
C PRO A 91 -21.79 1.85 -5.39
N SER A 92 -22.84 2.00 -6.20
CA SER A 92 -22.97 3.13 -7.14
C SER A 92 -23.10 4.47 -6.40
N HIS A 93 -22.79 5.60 -7.03
CA HIS A 93 -22.75 6.93 -6.39
C HIS A 93 -23.97 7.28 -5.51
N ALA A 94 -25.20 7.00 -5.98
CA ALA A 94 -26.40 7.24 -5.18
C ALA A 94 -26.46 6.38 -3.91
N ALA A 95 -25.94 5.16 -3.98
CA ALA A 95 -25.86 4.21 -2.88
C ALA A 95 -24.59 4.41 -2.02
N VAL A 96 -23.53 5.04 -2.51
CA VAL A 96 -22.34 5.43 -1.71
C VAL A 96 -22.74 6.35 -0.57
N LYS A 97 -23.52 7.40 -0.88
CA LYS A 97 -23.94 8.38 0.14
C LYS A 97 -24.88 7.79 1.20
N ALA A 98 -25.65 6.76 0.84
CA ALA A 98 -26.62 6.13 1.73
C ALA A 98 -26.06 4.92 2.51
N ASN A 99 -25.06 4.21 1.96
CA ASN A 99 -24.65 2.90 2.48
C ASN A 99 -23.17 2.82 2.90
N LEU A 100 -22.31 3.76 2.49
CA LEU A 100 -20.92 3.79 2.93
C LEU A 100 -20.76 4.73 4.12
N ASP A 101 -21.08 4.20 5.29
CA ASP A 101 -20.81 4.84 6.58
C ASP A 101 -19.68 4.11 7.32
N PHE A 102 -18.55 4.80 7.48
CA PHE A 102 -17.43 4.29 8.26
C PHE A 102 -17.56 4.55 9.77
N SER A 103 -18.67 5.11 10.26
CA SER A 103 -18.88 5.40 11.68
C SER A 103 -18.75 4.16 12.58
N GLY A 104 -19.09 2.98 12.05
CA GLY A 104 -18.92 1.69 12.73
C GLY A 104 -17.47 1.19 12.78
N TYR A 105 -16.58 1.78 11.98
CA TYR A 105 -15.20 1.33 11.77
C TYR A 105 -14.18 2.31 12.39
N LYS A 106 -14.33 2.54 13.69
CA LYS A 106 -13.61 3.61 14.42
C LYS A 106 -12.10 3.43 14.50
N LEU A 107 -11.58 2.22 14.28
CA LEU A 107 -10.16 1.90 14.42
C LEU A 107 -9.43 1.74 13.08
N ILE A 108 -10.10 2.01 11.95
CA ILE A 108 -9.46 1.91 10.64
C ILE A 108 -8.36 2.96 10.52
N HIS A 109 -7.16 2.50 10.21
CA HIS A 109 -6.04 3.36 9.83
C HIS A 109 -5.54 3.06 8.41
N THR A 110 -5.88 1.92 7.82
CA THR A 110 -5.55 1.58 6.43
C THR A 110 -6.80 1.22 5.64
N LEU A 111 -7.02 1.88 4.51
CA LEU A 111 -8.16 1.67 3.64
C LEU A 111 -7.70 1.42 2.22
N THR A 112 -8.12 0.28 1.66
CA THR A 112 -7.85 -0.08 0.26
C THR A 112 -9.18 -0.08 -0.51
N LEU A 113 -9.24 0.66 -1.62
CA LEU A 113 -10.42 0.80 -2.47
C LEU A 113 -10.11 0.32 -3.89
N ASN A 114 -10.71 -0.79 -4.32
CA ASN A 114 -10.63 -1.25 -5.70
C ASN A 114 -11.66 -0.53 -6.57
N CYS A 115 -11.21 0.52 -7.24
CA CYS A 115 -12.01 1.51 -7.93
C CYS A 115 -12.27 1.19 -9.41
N HIS A 116 -12.12 -0.05 -9.84
CA HIS A 116 -12.29 -0.47 -11.24
C HIS A 116 -13.65 -0.11 -11.89
N LYS A 117 -14.69 0.10 -11.06
CA LYS A 117 -16.03 0.50 -11.51
C LYS A 117 -16.30 2.00 -11.39
N ASP A 118 -15.27 2.83 -11.25
CA ASP A 118 -15.37 4.29 -11.21
C ASP A 118 -15.66 4.93 -12.57
N VAL A 119 -15.82 4.12 -13.61
CA VAL A 119 -16.29 4.55 -14.91
C VAL A 119 -17.44 3.64 -15.37
N GLY A 120 -18.30 4.14 -16.24
CA GLY A 120 -19.25 3.28 -16.93
C GLY A 120 -20.12 4.02 -17.94
N CYS A 121 -20.72 3.23 -18.81
CA CYS A 121 -21.71 3.70 -19.78
C CYS A 121 -23.02 4.07 -19.07
N SER A 122 -23.53 5.28 -19.32
CA SER A 122 -24.84 5.70 -18.83
C SER A 122 -25.94 4.90 -19.52
N SER A 123 -26.87 4.32 -18.75
CA SER A 123 -28.03 3.62 -19.30
C SER A 123 -29.02 4.58 -19.97
N LEU A 124 -29.01 5.85 -19.57
CA LEU A 124 -29.89 6.90 -20.12
C LEU A 124 -29.38 7.44 -21.47
N ASN A 125 -28.07 7.51 -21.64
CA ASN A 125 -27.42 8.01 -22.86
C ASN A 125 -26.53 6.90 -23.41
N LYS A 126 -27.11 6.01 -24.23
CA LYS A 126 -26.38 4.87 -24.83
C LYS A 126 -25.09 5.35 -25.50
N GLY A 127 -23.95 4.90 -24.97
CA GLY A 127 -22.61 5.18 -25.49
C GLY A 127 -21.86 6.31 -24.77
N GLN A 128 -22.51 7.08 -23.89
CA GLN A 128 -21.81 8.11 -23.12
C GLN A 128 -21.17 7.50 -21.87
N TRP A 129 -19.85 7.47 -21.83
CA TRP A 129 -19.08 7.10 -20.64
C TRP A 129 -18.93 8.30 -19.71
N SER A 130 -18.99 8.05 -18.41
CA SER A 130 -18.77 9.07 -17.40
C SER A 130 -18.04 8.50 -16.19
N TYR A 131 -17.23 9.34 -15.57
CA TYR A 131 -16.62 9.03 -14.28
C TYR A 131 -17.68 9.08 -13.19
N LYS A 132 -17.78 7.99 -12.45
CA LYS A 132 -18.63 7.83 -11.28
C LYS A 132 -17.80 8.19 -10.06
N LYS A 133 -18.37 9.04 -9.22
CA LYS A 133 -17.81 9.31 -7.89
C LYS A 133 -18.08 8.10 -6.99
N ILE A 134 -17.11 7.20 -6.87
CA ILE A 134 -17.24 5.99 -6.04
C ILE A 134 -16.45 6.06 -4.73
N VAL A 135 -15.58 7.06 -4.57
CA VAL A 135 -14.79 7.24 -3.34
C VAL A 135 -15.71 7.77 -2.23
N PRO A 136 -15.96 6.99 -1.16
CA PRO A 136 -16.80 7.40 -0.03
C PRO A 136 -16.14 8.48 0.82
N GLU A 137 -16.88 9.06 1.77
CA GLU A 137 -16.27 9.91 2.79
C GLU A 137 -15.21 9.09 3.56
N LEU A 138 -14.01 9.61 3.67
CA LEU A 138 -12.87 8.91 4.24
C LEU A 138 -12.85 9.06 5.77
N PRO A 139 -12.43 8.02 6.51
CA PRO A 139 -12.19 8.14 7.95
C PRO A 139 -11.16 9.24 8.26
N LYS A 140 -11.42 10.04 9.29
CA LYS A 140 -10.55 11.19 9.64
C LYS A 140 -9.15 10.78 10.09
N ASP A 141 -9.06 9.66 10.80
CA ASP A 141 -7.83 9.14 11.40
C ASP A 141 -7.05 8.18 10.47
N LEU A 142 -7.39 8.18 9.18
CA LEU A 142 -6.76 7.32 8.19
C LEU A 142 -5.27 7.67 8.03
N LYS A 143 -4.42 6.65 8.10
CA LYS A 143 -2.96 6.75 7.95
C LYS A 143 -2.48 6.29 6.58
N SER A 144 -3.16 5.34 5.96
CA SER A 144 -2.83 4.83 4.64
C SER A 144 -4.08 4.68 3.78
N LEU A 145 -4.02 5.23 2.57
CA LEU A 145 -5.05 5.10 1.55
C LEU A 145 -4.46 4.47 0.32
N VAL A 146 -5.04 3.36 -0.12
CA VAL A 146 -4.63 2.64 -1.33
C VAL A 146 -5.81 2.61 -2.28
N ILE A 147 -5.68 3.29 -3.41
CA ILE A 147 -6.61 3.17 -4.53
C ILE A 147 -6.04 2.13 -5.48
N LEU A 148 -6.87 1.20 -5.96
CA LEU A 148 -6.50 0.20 -6.95
C LEU A 148 -7.39 0.33 -8.18
N ASN A 149 -6.82 0.07 -9.35
CA ASN A 149 -7.53 -0.04 -10.62
C ASN A 149 -8.48 1.14 -10.95
N ALA A 150 -8.22 2.36 -10.50
CA ALA A 150 -9.04 3.51 -10.85
C ALA A 150 -8.89 3.89 -12.34
N HIS A 151 -9.97 4.34 -12.98
CA HIS A 151 -9.93 5.03 -14.28
C HIS A 151 -10.05 6.54 -14.12
N GLY A 152 -10.68 7.00 -13.03
CA GLY A 152 -10.89 8.40 -12.73
C GLY A 152 -9.59 9.16 -12.44
N PRO A 153 -9.62 10.50 -12.53
CA PRO A 153 -8.45 11.33 -12.27
C PRO A 153 -8.06 11.31 -10.78
N ASP A 154 -6.76 11.12 -10.52
CA ASP A 154 -6.20 11.09 -9.16
C ASP A 154 -6.51 12.36 -8.34
N LEU A 155 -6.65 13.49 -9.02
CA LEU A 155 -6.93 14.79 -8.41
C LEU A 155 -8.14 14.72 -7.45
N GLN A 156 -9.20 14.01 -7.83
CA GLN A 156 -10.39 13.90 -6.99
C GLN A 156 -10.11 13.12 -5.69
N ILE A 157 -9.26 12.10 -5.76
CA ILE A 157 -8.82 11.31 -4.61
C ILE A 157 -7.95 12.18 -3.70
N ILE A 158 -6.95 12.86 -4.27
CA ILE A 158 -6.03 13.73 -3.53
C ILE A 158 -6.80 14.85 -2.82
N GLN A 159 -7.68 15.56 -3.52
CA GLN A 159 -8.49 16.63 -2.92
C GLN A 159 -9.36 16.11 -1.77
N LYS A 160 -9.90 14.90 -1.91
CA LYS A 160 -10.70 14.28 -0.85
C LYS A 160 -9.87 13.90 0.37
N ALA A 161 -8.71 13.26 0.16
CA ALA A 161 -7.75 12.95 1.21
C ALA A 161 -7.28 14.23 1.93
N THR A 162 -6.91 15.26 1.17
CA THR A 162 -6.52 16.58 1.69
C THR A 162 -7.61 17.18 2.57
N LYS A 163 -8.88 17.04 2.19
CA LYS A 163 -9.99 17.59 2.98
C LYS A 163 -10.28 16.81 4.26
N GLN A 164 -10.11 15.48 4.24
CA GLN A 164 -10.71 14.60 5.26
C GLN A 164 -9.67 13.87 6.13
N CYS A 165 -8.47 13.63 5.62
CA CYS A 165 -7.44 12.78 6.24
C CYS A 165 -6.14 13.57 6.40
N LYS A 166 -6.15 14.64 7.21
CA LYS A 166 -4.97 15.49 7.40
C LYS A 166 -3.76 14.73 7.95
N GLY A 167 -4.00 13.65 8.70
CA GLY A 167 -2.98 12.77 9.27
C GLY A 167 -2.50 11.64 8.36
N LEU A 168 -2.85 11.65 7.06
CA LEU A 168 -2.46 10.61 6.11
C LEU A 168 -0.94 10.57 5.91
N GLU A 169 -0.35 9.38 6.01
CA GLU A 169 1.10 9.14 5.93
C GLU A 169 1.50 8.38 4.66
N SER A 170 0.57 7.65 4.05
CA SER A 170 0.81 6.88 2.83
C SER A 170 -0.36 6.98 1.87
N LEU A 171 -0.05 7.28 0.60
CA LEU A 171 -1.02 7.35 -0.48
C LEU A 171 -0.55 6.52 -1.68
N THR A 172 -1.36 5.55 -2.10
CA THR A 172 -1.14 4.80 -3.33
C THR A 172 -2.26 5.10 -4.32
N LEU A 173 -1.90 5.61 -5.49
CA LEU A 173 -2.78 5.95 -6.59
C LEU A 173 -2.64 4.89 -7.69
N GLY A 174 -3.30 3.75 -7.46
CA GLY A 174 -3.35 2.62 -8.37
C GLY A 174 -4.38 2.83 -9.47
N ARG A 175 -3.90 3.03 -10.68
CA ARG A 175 -4.71 3.12 -11.89
C ARG A 175 -4.93 1.76 -12.54
N CYS A 176 -6.03 1.58 -13.24
CA CYS A 176 -6.19 0.45 -14.14
C CYS A 176 -5.22 0.63 -15.31
N THR A 177 -4.59 -0.45 -15.77
CA THR A 177 -3.69 -0.42 -16.92
C THR A 177 -3.97 -1.63 -17.79
N LYS A 178 -3.53 -1.60 -19.05
CA LYS A 178 -3.60 -2.78 -19.91
C LYS A 178 -2.77 -3.97 -19.40
N PHE A 179 -1.83 -3.75 -18.47
CA PHE A 179 -0.97 -4.80 -17.93
C PHE A 179 -1.54 -5.46 -16.68
N ASN A 180 -2.25 -4.71 -15.82
CA ASN A 180 -2.86 -5.28 -14.61
C ASN A 180 -4.26 -5.85 -14.86
N GLN A 181 -4.93 -5.47 -15.96
CA GLN A 181 -6.23 -5.98 -16.40
C GLN A 181 -6.25 -6.34 -17.91
N PRO A 182 -5.34 -7.23 -18.38
CA PRO A 182 -5.10 -7.45 -19.82
C PRO A 182 -6.29 -8.02 -20.61
N ASP A 183 -7.13 -8.87 -20.01
CA ASP A 183 -8.18 -9.57 -20.76
C ASP A 183 -9.58 -8.93 -20.69
N CYS A 184 -9.83 -7.98 -19.77
CA CYS A 184 -11.20 -7.84 -19.22
C CYS A 184 -11.68 -6.44 -18.86
N CYS A 185 -10.93 -5.36 -19.12
CA CYS A 185 -11.46 -4.02 -18.86
C CYS A 185 -12.25 -3.48 -20.06
N GLU A 186 -13.56 -3.28 -19.88
CA GLU A 186 -14.43 -2.70 -20.92
C GLU A 186 -14.02 -1.27 -21.29
N PHE A 187 -13.47 -0.50 -20.34
CA PHE A 187 -12.97 0.84 -20.61
C PHE A 187 -11.89 0.84 -21.70
N TRP A 188 -10.87 -0.02 -21.58
CA TRP A 188 -9.79 -0.09 -22.58
C TRP A 188 -10.26 -0.55 -23.96
N LYS A 189 -11.34 -1.34 -24.02
CA LYS A 189 -11.97 -1.71 -25.31
C LYS A 189 -12.63 -0.51 -26.00
N ASN A 190 -13.15 0.44 -25.23
CA ASN A 190 -13.86 1.62 -25.74
C ASN A 190 -12.94 2.84 -25.92
N PHE A 191 -11.84 2.91 -25.17
CA PHE A 191 -10.86 4.00 -25.21
C PHE A 191 -9.42 3.46 -25.40
N PRO A 192 -9.13 2.75 -26.50
CA PRO A 192 -7.82 2.14 -26.73
C PRO A 192 -6.68 3.15 -26.92
N ASN A 193 -6.99 4.44 -27.10
CA ASN A 193 -5.99 5.49 -27.27
C ASN A 193 -5.85 6.40 -26.03
N ASP A 194 -6.66 6.20 -24.98
CA ASP A 194 -6.58 7.00 -23.73
C ASP A 194 -5.44 6.51 -22.81
N HIS A 195 -4.49 5.76 -23.37
CA HIS A 195 -3.30 5.29 -22.68
C HIS A 195 -2.26 6.41 -22.47
N ASP A 196 -2.32 7.49 -23.26
CA ASP A 196 -1.44 8.67 -23.14
C ASP A 196 -1.55 9.34 -21.76
N SER A 197 -2.69 9.15 -21.08
CA SER A 197 -2.93 9.61 -19.71
C SER A 197 -2.03 8.91 -18.66
N TYR A 198 -1.26 7.88 -19.03
CA TYR A 198 -0.49 7.02 -18.12
C TYR A 198 0.94 6.73 -18.59
N PHE A 199 1.29 7.14 -19.81
CA PHE A 199 2.60 6.98 -20.41
C PHE A 199 3.10 8.34 -20.85
N SER A 200 4.12 8.85 -20.20
CA SER A 200 4.82 10.01 -20.74
C SER A 200 6.26 10.05 -20.25
N GLY A 201 7.19 9.83 -21.17
CA GLY A 201 8.59 10.23 -21.00
C GLY A 201 8.82 11.74 -21.16
N LYS A 202 7.78 12.52 -21.48
CA LYS A 202 7.86 13.98 -21.70
C LYS A 202 7.05 14.75 -20.65
N GLY A 203 7.46 15.98 -20.34
CA GLY A 203 6.74 16.82 -19.38
C GLY A 203 6.75 16.28 -17.95
N VAL A 204 7.71 15.42 -17.63
CA VAL A 204 7.90 14.78 -16.32
C VAL A 204 7.97 15.84 -15.21
N ASP A 205 8.73 16.91 -15.43
CA ASP A 205 8.87 18.00 -14.47
C ASP A 205 7.54 18.71 -14.20
N GLY A 206 6.78 19.01 -15.26
CA GLY A 206 5.48 19.66 -15.15
C GLY A 206 4.48 18.78 -14.40
N TYR A 207 4.46 17.49 -14.70
CA TYR A 207 3.66 16.49 -13.98
C TYR A 207 4.04 16.42 -12.50
N ALA A 208 5.32 16.28 -12.18
CA ALA A 208 5.81 16.17 -10.81
C ALA A 208 5.53 17.45 -10.00
N ASN A 209 5.70 18.64 -10.59
CA ASN A 209 5.37 19.92 -9.94
C ASN A 209 3.85 20.04 -9.67
N ALA A 210 3.01 19.68 -10.64
CA ALA A 210 1.57 19.71 -10.47
C ALA A 210 1.12 18.75 -9.36
N LEU A 211 1.61 17.51 -9.40
CA LEU A 211 1.33 16.52 -8.35
C LEU A 211 1.83 17.00 -6.99
N GLY A 212 3.06 17.50 -6.90
CA GLY A 212 3.64 18.04 -5.68
C GLY A 212 2.80 19.17 -5.07
N THR A 213 2.26 20.06 -5.92
CA THR A 213 1.35 21.14 -5.50
C THR A 213 0.07 20.59 -4.88
N GLU A 214 -0.58 19.63 -5.52
CA GLU A 214 -1.82 19.01 -5.02
C GLU A 214 -1.61 18.27 -3.68
N LEU A 215 -0.41 17.74 -3.45
CA LEU A 215 -0.07 17.01 -2.23
C LEU A 215 0.23 17.93 -1.03
N GLN A 216 0.46 19.23 -1.22
CA GLN A 216 0.75 20.18 -0.12
C GLN A 216 -0.33 20.19 0.98
N GLY A 217 -1.55 19.77 0.63
CA GLY A 217 -2.66 19.63 1.57
C GLY A 217 -2.54 18.47 2.57
N LEU A 218 -1.53 17.60 2.42
CA LEU A 218 -1.27 16.39 3.21
C LEU A 218 0.08 16.48 3.97
N PRO A 219 0.19 17.33 5.00
CA PRO A 219 1.47 17.71 5.61
C PRO A 219 2.25 16.54 6.24
N HIS A 220 1.59 15.42 6.51
CA HIS A 220 2.20 14.23 7.12
C HIS A 220 2.49 13.11 6.13
N LEU A 221 2.30 13.34 4.82
CA LEU A 221 2.53 12.33 3.80
C LEU A 221 4.01 11.98 3.71
N LYS A 222 4.33 10.73 4.05
CA LYS A 222 5.68 10.15 4.04
C LYS A 222 5.94 9.30 2.81
N SER A 223 4.91 8.71 2.23
CA SER A 223 5.07 7.85 1.06
C SER A 223 3.99 8.10 0.04
N ILE A 224 4.40 8.18 -1.22
CA ILE A 224 3.48 8.22 -2.35
C ILE A 224 3.88 7.22 -3.42
N PHE A 225 2.89 6.48 -3.93
CA PHE A 225 3.06 5.53 -5.01
C PHE A 225 2.06 5.86 -6.10
N VAL A 226 2.53 6.16 -7.31
CA VAL A 226 1.66 6.53 -8.43
C VAL A 226 1.82 5.56 -9.59
N ASN A 227 0.70 5.01 -10.06
CA ASN A 227 0.68 4.01 -11.11
C ASN A 227 0.71 4.66 -12.52
N VAL A 228 1.74 5.47 -12.76
CA VAL A 228 2.02 6.13 -14.05
C VAL A 228 3.39 5.67 -14.54
N TYR A 229 3.46 5.25 -15.81
CA TYR A 229 4.70 4.86 -16.46
C TYR A 229 5.39 6.12 -17.01
N LEU A 230 6.57 6.45 -16.48
CA LEU A 230 7.39 7.56 -17.00
C LEU A 230 8.25 7.08 -18.18
N THR A 231 7.60 6.37 -19.10
CA THR A 231 8.19 5.72 -20.26
C THR A 231 7.54 6.29 -21.53
N ASP A 232 8.29 6.31 -22.64
CA ASP A 232 7.79 6.81 -23.93
C ASP A 232 6.56 6.03 -24.42
N THR A 233 5.59 6.73 -25.02
CA THR A 233 4.34 6.13 -25.49
C THR A 233 4.53 5.13 -26.62
N LYS A 234 5.69 5.11 -27.31
CA LYS A 234 6.00 4.10 -28.34
C LYS A 234 5.84 2.65 -27.84
N TYR A 235 6.10 2.42 -26.55
CA TYR A 235 5.97 1.11 -25.90
C TYR A 235 4.52 0.66 -25.65
N LEU A 236 3.53 1.53 -25.87
CA LEU A 236 2.12 1.17 -25.78
C LEU A 236 1.70 0.23 -26.90
N ASN A 237 2.31 0.30 -28.08
CA ASN A 237 1.86 -0.44 -29.25
C ASN A 237 2.60 -1.77 -29.45
N GLU A 238 3.74 -1.96 -28.79
CA GLU A 238 4.62 -3.11 -29.01
C GLU A 238 4.11 -4.41 -28.35
N THR A 239 3.11 -4.34 -27.45
CA THR A 239 2.70 -5.48 -26.61
C THR A 239 1.44 -6.22 -27.06
N ASN A 240 0.97 -6.10 -28.31
CA ASN A 240 -0.12 -6.95 -28.84
C ASN A 240 0.28 -8.44 -28.99
N SER A 241 1.43 -8.86 -28.45
CA SER A 241 2.09 -10.14 -28.79
C SER A 241 2.59 -10.95 -27.59
N ALA A 242 2.13 -10.74 -26.34
CA ALA A 242 2.56 -11.55 -25.18
C ALA A 242 1.39 -12.12 -24.37
N PRO A 243 1.47 -13.40 -23.92
CA PRO A 243 0.35 -14.16 -23.37
C PRO A 243 0.08 -13.82 -21.90
N THR A 244 -1.17 -14.04 -21.52
CA THR A 244 -1.77 -13.49 -20.33
C THR A 244 -1.42 -14.22 -19.05
N SER A 245 -1.08 -13.45 -18.02
CA SER A 245 -1.10 -13.88 -16.61
C SER A 245 -1.58 -12.72 -15.77
N SER A 246 -2.75 -12.86 -15.15
CA SER A 246 -3.34 -11.85 -14.27
C SER A 246 -2.52 -11.73 -12.98
N VAL A 247 -1.98 -10.55 -12.67
CA VAL A 247 -1.21 -10.31 -11.44
C VAL A 247 -1.78 -9.14 -10.63
N GLN A 248 -1.93 -9.38 -9.33
CA GLN A 248 -2.52 -8.48 -8.33
C GLN A 248 -1.54 -7.41 -7.82
N ALA A 249 -2.11 -6.29 -7.35
CA ALA A 249 -1.42 -5.13 -6.82
C ALA A 249 -0.46 -5.43 -5.63
N PRO A 250 0.71 -4.78 -5.54
CA PRO A 250 1.62 -4.91 -4.39
C PRO A 250 1.12 -4.19 -3.14
N GLN A 251 1.44 -4.76 -1.98
CA GLN A 251 1.17 -4.20 -0.65
C GLN A 251 2.09 -3.01 -0.35
N SER A 252 1.56 -2.04 0.40
CA SER A 252 2.32 -0.95 1.03
C SER A 252 3.49 -1.51 1.88
N PRO A 253 4.60 -0.78 2.03
CA PRO A 253 5.72 -1.20 2.86
C PRO A 253 5.25 -1.45 4.31
N ALA A 254 5.72 -2.56 4.90
CA ALA A 254 5.36 -2.96 6.25
C ALA A 254 5.78 -1.88 7.28
N PRO A 255 4.98 -1.65 8.34
CA PRO A 255 5.42 -0.79 9.44
C PRO A 255 6.65 -1.40 10.11
N SER A 256 7.71 -0.61 10.26
CA SER A 256 8.90 -0.97 11.02
C SER A 256 8.54 -1.09 12.50
N THR A 257 8.21 -2.29 12.97
CA THR A 257 8.24 -2.62 14.39
C THR A 257 9.67 -2.92 14.79
N THR A 258 10.35 -1.89 15.32
CA THR A 258 11.54 -2.06 16.15
C THR A 258 11.08 -2.49 17.56
N ASP A 259 11.94 -3.26 18.24
CA ASP A 259 11.83 -3.80 19.60
C ASP A 259 11.16 -5.18 19.74
N LEU A 260 11.98 -6.24 19.74
CA LEU A 260 12.13 -7.11 20.92
C LEU A 260 13.32 -8.09 20.82
N VAL A 261 14.28 -7.85 21.72
CA VAL A 261 15.06 -8.80 22.55
C VAL A 261 15.32 -10.22 22.04
N THR A 262 16.59 -10.46 21.71
CA THR A 262 17.23 -11.78 21.55
C THR A 262 17.23 -12.55 22.87
N ALA A 263 16.45 -13.63 22.98
CA ALA A 263 16.58 -14.62 24.03
C ALA A 263 17.25 -15.89 23.48
N THR A 264 18.56 -15.99 23.70
CA THR A 264 19.39 -17.16 23.39
C THR A 264 19.02 -18.31 24.32
N THR A 265 18.39 -19.36 23.81
CA THR A 265 18.21 -20.62 24.56
C THR A 265 19.04 -21.72 23.93
N LYS A 266 20.18 -22.02 24.58
CA LYS A 266 20.94 -23.27 24.39
C LYS A 266 20.05 -24.44 24.77
N ARG A 267 19.95 -25.45 23.91
CA ARG A 267 19.55 -26.80 24.32
C ARG A 267 20.49 -27.82 23.67
N SER A 268 21.27 -28.49 24.52
CA SER A 268 22.11 -29.64 24.18
C SER A 268 21.31 -30.95 24.23
N SER A 269 21.88 -31.95 23.52
CA SER A 269 21.78 -33.42 23.68
C SER A 269 20.43 -34.08 23.38
N ASN A 270 20.32 -35.23 22.70
CA ASN A 270 21.31 -36.26 22.31
C ASN A 270 20.73 -37.18 21.20
N ASP A 271 21.65 -37.84 20.48
CA ASP A 271 21.60 -39.18 19.85
C ASP A 271 20.49 -39.57 18.85
N GLN A 272 20.87 -39.89 17.60
CA GLN A 272 21.09 -41.28 17.17
C GLN A 272 21.48 -41.43 15.68
N ALA A 273 22.43 -42.34 15.46
CA ALA A 273 22.60 -43.27 14.33
C ALA A 273 22.85 -42.74 12.90
N GLN A 274 24.09 -42.97 12.46
CA GLN A 274 24.58 -42.91 11.09
C GLN A 274 23.92 -43.97 10.18
N THR A 275 23.61 -43.57 8.95
CA THR A 275 23.65 -44.42 7.75
C THR A 275 24.25 -43.61 6.61
N PRO A 276 25.18 -44.16 5.81
CA PRO A 276 25.81 -43.42 4.72
C PRO A 276 24.94 -43.50 3.46
N ILE A 277 24.37 -42.37 3.04
CA ILE A 277 23.77 -42.21 1.71
C ILE A 277 24.66 -41.28 0.89
N GLN A 278 24.95 -41.75 -0.32
CA GLN A 278 25.85 -41.20 -1.31
C GLN A 278 25.64 -39.70 -1.54
N ALA A 279 26.76 -38.97 -1.57
CA ALA A 279 26.84 -37.59 -2.01
C ALA A 279 26.40 -37.47 -3.47
N PRO A 280 25.48 -36.55 -3.82
CA PRO A 280 25.35 -36.07 -5.19
C PRO A 280 26.62 -35.27 -5.54
N LEU A 281 27.21 -35.55 -6.71
CA LEU A 281 28.27 -34.71 -7.26
C LEU A 281 27.74 -33.29 -7.45
N ASP A 282 28.28 -32.36 -6.66
CA ASP A 282 28.16 -30.92 -6.85
C ASP A 282 28.90 -30.49 -8.14
N SER A 283 28.18 -30.53 -9.26
CA SER A 283 28.57 -29.83 -10.49
C SER A 283 27.94 -28.43 -10.48
N ASN A 284 28.25 -27.62 -9.46
CA ASN A 284 27.97 -26.19 -9.46
C ASN A 284 29.00 -25.48 -10.35
N SER A 285 28.80 -25.59 -11.67
CA SER A 285 29.33 -24.64 -12.63
C SER A 285 28.67 -23.29 -12.34
N ALA A 286 29.33 -22.49 -11.50
CA ALA A 286 29.00 -21.10 -11.30
C ALA A 286 29.31 -20.34 -12.61
N GLN A 287 28.38 -20.42 -13.57
CA GLN A 287 28.42 -19.52 -14.71
C GLN A 287 28.38 -18.09 -14.19
N PRO A 288 29.33 -17.23 -14.59
CA PRO A 288 29.31 -15.83 -14.20
C PRO A 288 28.01 -15.22 -14.71
N LYS A 289 27.19 -14.70 -13.79
CA LYS A 289 25.99 -13.92 -14.13
C LYS A 289 26.44 -12.77 -15.01
N HIS A 290 26.22 -12.92 -16.32
CA HIS A 290 26.41 -11.85 -17.29
C HIS A 290 25.59 -10.66 -16.80
N ARG A 291 26.25 -9.55 -16.46
CA ARG A 291 25.55 -8.29 -16.16
C ARG A 291 24.84 -7.89 -17.44
N GLU A 292 23.51 -8.06 -17.48
CA GLU A 292 22.70 -7.53 -18.56
C GLU A 292 22.92 -6.03 -18.63
N VAL A 293 23.41 -5.57 -19.78
CA VAL A 293 23.59 -4.15 -20.05
C VAL A 293 22.20 -3.57 -20.30
N LYS A 294 21.73 -2.71 -19.39
CA LYS A 294 20.45 -2.01 -19.53
C LYS A 294 20.38 -1.27 -20.86
N SER A 295 19.24 -1.34 -21.53
CA SER A 295 18.99 -0.60 -22.78
C SER A 295 19.04 0.90 -22.54
N LYS A 296 19.20 1.69 -23.61
CA LYS A 296 19.15 3.15 -23.51
C LYS A 296 17.81 3.62 -22.97
N ASP A 297 16.70 3.09 -23.51
CA ASP A 297 15.36 3.50 -23.12
C ASP A 297 15.04 3.15 -21.66
N GLN A 298 15.62 2.07 -21.13
CA GLN A 298 15.52 1.75 -19.72
C GLN A 298 16.20 2.80 -18.84
N LYS A 299 17.41 3.24 -19.23
CA LYS A 299 18.11 4.30 -18.51
C LYS A 299 17.35 5.62 -18.56
N ASP A 300 16.84 6.00 -19.73
CA ASP A 300 16.06 7.22 -19.90
C ASP A 300 14.78 7.21 -19.02
N THR A 301 14.13 6.04 -18.87
CA THR A 301 12.98 5.87 -17.96
C THR A 301 13.40 6.01 -16.48
N GLU A 302 14.49 5.34 -16.08
CA GLU A 302 14.99 5.40 -14.70
C GLU A 302 15.40 6.84 -14.32
N GLU A 303 16.00 7.58 -15.25
CA GLU A 303 16.34 9.00 -15.08
C GLU A 303 15.09 9.87 -14.93
N ALA A 304 14.05 9.63 -15.74
CA ALA A 304 12.75 10.31 -15.60
C ALA A 304 12.10 10.06 -14.24
N GLU A 305 12.12 8.81 -13.76
CA GLU A 305 11.62 8.43 -12.43
C GLU A 305 12.43 9.09 -11.29
N GLU A 306 13.76 9.11 -11.39
CA GLU A 306 14.63 9.77 -10.40
C GLU A 306 14.38 11.29 -10.37
N ASN A 307 14.28 11.93 -11.53
CA ASN A 307 14.01 13.36 -11.65
C ASN A 307 12.62 13.73 -11.08
N ALA A 308 11.56 12.98 -11.45
CA ALA A 308 10.22 13.18 -10.91
C ALA A 308 10.19 13.03 -9.38
N ALA A 309 10.88 12.02 -8.84
CA ALA A 309 11.00 11.82 -7.41
C ALA A 309 11.73 12.98 -6.72
N GLY A 310 12.83 13.47 -7.32
CA GLY A 310 13.56 14.64 -6.85
C GLY A 310 12.67 15.87 -6.67
N ILE A 311 11.92 16.21 -7.72
CA ILE A 311 10.96 17.33 -7.70
C ILE A 311 9.89 17.13 -6.62
N LEU A 312 9.34 15.92 -6.47
CA LEU A 312 8.35 15.63 -5.42
C LEU A 312 8.93 15.76 -4.01
N PHE A 313 10.18 15.34 -3.79
CA PHE A 313 10.85 15.53 -2.51
C PHE A 313 11.06 17.00 -2.16
N ASP A 314 11.39 17.83 -3.17
CA ASP A 314 11.55 19.27 -3.03
C ASP A 314 10.22 19.97 -2.75
N CYS A 315 9.16 19.61 -3.47
CA CYS A 315 7.81 20.16 -3.26
C CYS A 315 7.19 19.75 -1.92
N HIS A 316 7.52 18.55 -1.40
CA HIS A 316 6.89 18.00 -0.20
C HIS A 316 7.92 17.46 0.80
N PRO A 317 8.40 18.30 1.74
CA PRO A 317 9.51 17.96 2.65
C PRO A 317 9.30 16.76 3.58
N ALA A 318 8.05 16.36 3.83
CA ALA A 318 7.75 15.19 4.67
C ALA A 318 7.89 13.85 3.91
N LEU A 319 7.93 13.86 2.57
CA LEU A 319 8.02 12.63 1.77
C LEU A 319 9.37 11.94 2.00
N GLN A 320 9.33 10.69 2.41
CA GLN A 320 10.47 9.80 2.59
C GLN A 320 10.65 8.88 1.39
N SER A 321 9.54 8.40 0.79
CA SER A 321 9.57 7.54 -0.39
C SER A 321 8.61 7.99 -1.48
N VAL A 322 9.05 7.86 -2.72
CA VAL A 322 8.26 8.12 -3.93
C VAL A 322 8.40 6.89 -4.82
N GLY A 323 7.28 6.35 -5.28
CA GLY A 323 7.25 5.20 -6.18
C GLY A 323 6.45 5.46 -7.45
N PHE A 324 6.96 4.93 -8.56
CA PHE A 324 6.29 4.87 -9.86
C PHE A 324 6.18 3.43 -10.32
N ILE A 325 5.18 3.12 -11.14
CA ILE A 325 5.14 1.80 -11.79
C ILE A 325 6.18 1.75 -12.90
N SER A 326 6.96 0.68 -12.91
CA SER A 326 8.11 0.54 -13.80
C SER A 326 7.77 -0.35 -14.98
N TYR A 327 7.89 0.20 -16.20
CA TYR A 327 7.70 -0.58 -17.43
C TYR A 327 8.74 -1.70 -17.56
N TRP A 328 9.95 -1.50 -17.06
CA TRP A 328 11.06 -2.46 -17.19
C TRP A 328 11.05 -3.57 -16.13
N SER A 329 10.09 -3.52 -15.21
CA SER A 329 9.89 -4.56 -14.22
C SER A 329 9.22 -5.80 -14.83
N LYS A 330 9.27 -6.93 -14.10
CA LYS A 330 8.58 -8.16 -14.50
C LYS A 330 7.09 -7.86 -14.75
N GLU A 331 6.62 -8.24 -15.95
CA GLU A 331 5.22 -8.07 -16.40
C GLU A 331 4.75 -6.60 -16.44
N HIS A 332 5.66 -5.62 -16.34
CA HIS A 332 5.34 -4.19 -16.26
C HIS A 332 4.54 -3.80 -15.00
N LEU A 333 4.61 -4.59 -13.92
CA LEU A 333 3.78 -4.43 -12.70
C LEU A 333 4.57 -4.17 -11.40
N GLY A 334 5.89 -4.11 -11.49
CA GLY A 334 6.77 -3.73 -10.41
C GLY A 334 6.86 -2.21 -10.23
N TRP A 335 7.43 -1.81 -9.10
CA TRP A 335 7.62 -0.40 -8.75
C TRP A 335 9.09 -0.03 -8.81
N SER A 336 9.37 1.16 -9.36
CA SER A 336 10.59 1.90 -9.11
C SER A 336 10.35 2.75 -7.88
N VAL A 337 11.16 2.57 -6.83
CA VAL A 337 10.99 3.28 -5.56
C VAL A 337 12.26 4.05 -5.27
N GLN A 338 12.11 5.35 -5.09
CA GLN A 338 13.16 6.26 -4.68
C GLN A 338 12.96 6.63 -3.22
N GLU A 339 14.01 6.50 -2.44
CA GLU A 339 14.05 6.93 -1.04
C GLU A 339 14.79 8.26 -0.94
N ARG A 340 14.31 9.14 -0.06
CA ARG A 340 14.97 10.42 0.20
C ARG A 340 16.37 10.16 0.76
N LYS A 341 17.40 10.60 0.04
CA LYS A 341 18.79 10.58 0.52
C LYS A 341 18.91 11.48 1.76
N GLN A 342 19.49 10.97 2.86
CA GLN A 342 19.60 11.70 4.12
C GLN A 342 20.41 13.01 4.00
N ASP A 343 21.28 13.10 2.98
CA ASP A 343 22.15 14.25 2.74
C ASP A 343 21.40 15.51 2.28
N ASN A 344 20.14 15.36 1.82
CA ASN A 344 19.26 16.47 1.44
C ASN A 344 18.40 16.99 2.59
N LYS A 345 18.69 16.63 3.86
CA LYS A 345 18.05 17.35 4.97
C LYS A 345 18.41 18.83 4.82
N PRO A 346 17.42 19.73 4.68
CA PRO A 346 17.70 21.15 4.64
C PRO A 346 18.53 21.45 5.89
N LYS A 347 19.76 21.94 5.68
CA LYS A 347 20.58 22.44 6.79
C LYS A 347 19.66 23.39 7.55
N SER A 348 19.33 23.01 8.78
CA SER A 348 18.64 23.88 9.71
C SER A 348 19.25 25.27 9.55
N PRO A 349 18.48 26.33 9.29
CA PRO A 349 19.05 27.67 9.29
C PRO A 349 19.77 27.81 10.63
N ASN A 350 21.08 28.04 10.55
CA ASN A 350 21.90 28.33 11.73
C ASN A 350 21.29 29.58 12.36
N THR A 351 20.49 29.39 13.40
CA THR A 351 20.18 30.44 14.37
C THR A 351 21.50 30.77 15.06
N LYS A 352 22.30 31.63 14.42
CA LYS A 352 23.20 32.51 15.16
C LYS A 352 22.29 33.54 15.82
N GLU A 353 21.74 33.17 16.97
CA GLU A 353 21.30 34.16 17.94
C GLU A 353 22.58 34.83 18.47
N GLU A 354 22.84 36.00 17.92
CA GLU A 354 23.65 37.06 18.51
C GLU A 354 22.91 37.51 19.77
N LEU A 355 23.21 36.85 20.89
CA LEU A 355 22.78 37.27 22.23
C LEU A 355 23.68 38.44 22.66
N ASP A 356 23.38 39.62 22.14
CA ASP A 356 23.82 40.87 22.74
C ASP A 356 22.80 41.29 23.81
N GLY A 357 23.30 41.31 25.04
CA GLY A 357 22.87 42.06 26.22
C GLY A 357 21.39 42.42 26.39
N ILE A 358 20.79 41.95 27.48
CA ILE A 358 20.26 42.85 28.52
C ILE A 358 20.18 42.08 29.86
N GLN A 359 20.42 42.87 30.90
CA GLN A 359 20.75 42.56 32.28
C GLN A 359 19.69 41.77 33.07
N ASN A 360 20.21 41.00 34.02
CA ASN A 360 19.59 40.57 35.26
C ASN A 360 18.63 41.62 35.85
N VAL A 361 17.38 41.24 36.08
CA VAL A 361 16.59 41.79 37.19
C VAL A 361 16.02 40.63 37.99
N ASN A 362 16.48 40.58 39.23
CA ASN A 362 16.12 39.66 40.28
C ASN A 362 14.88 40.24 40.98
N ILE A 363 13.74 39.54 40.98
CA ILE A 363 12.61 39.85 41.87
C ILE A 363 12.13 38.56 42.52
N SER A 364 12.55 38.39 43.76
CA SER A 364 11.83 37.60 44.76
C SER A 364 10.67 38.43 45.31
N GLN A 365 9.51 37.79 45.51
CA GLN A 365 8.62 37.86 46.71
C GLN A 365 7.12 37.80 46.37
N SER A 366 6.46 36.84 47.04
CA SER A 366 5.08 36.87 47.60
C SER A 366 3.92 37.05 46.61
N ILE A 367 2.99 36.10 46.45
CA ILE A 367 2.13 35.42 47.45
C ILE A 367 1.87 33.98 47.01
#